data_AF-A0A0C2G181-F1
#
_entry.id   AF-A0A0C2G181-F1
#
_cell.length_a   1.000
_cell.length_b   1.000
_cell.length_c   1.000
_cell.angle_alpha   90.00
_cell.angle_beta   90.00
_cell.angle_gamma   90.00
#
_symmetry.space_group_name_H-M   'P 1'
#
loop_
_entity.id
_entity.type
_entity.pdbx_description
1 polymer ?
#
loop_
_entity_poly.entity_id
_entity_poly.type
_entity_poly.pdbx_seq_one_letter_code
_entity_poly.pdbx_strand_id
1 'polypeptide(L)' 'MGNSSSLMLRDEEIDEIAKETEFNRNQIVRLYSRFLSLDKKGQGFLSRDDFLNVPELAVNPLGDRIVDAFFTLA' A
#
# COMPACT_ATOMS: atom_id res chain seq x y z
N MET A 1 -4.71 -11.33 24.32
CA MET A 1 -5.53 -12.06 23.34
C MET A 1 -5.92 -11.05 22.26
N GLY A 2 -5.47 -11.25 21.02
CA GLY A 2 -5.78 -10.39 19.87
C GLY A 2 -5.47 -11.19 18.61
N ASN A 3 -6.51 -11.60 17.91
CA ASN A 3 -6.46 -12.47 16.74
C ASN A 3 -6.10 -11.63 15.50
N SER A 4 -4.82 -11.58 15.13
CA SER A 4 -4.34 -10.84 13.95
C SER A 4 -4.57 -11.57 12.61
N SER A 5 -5.34 -12.67 12.61
CA SER A 5 -5.48 -13.53 11.43
C SER A 5 -6.28 -12.89 10.27
N SER A 6 -6.94 -11.74 10.51
CA SER A 6 -7.74 -11.03 9.50
C SER A 6 -6.98 -9.96 8.71
N LEU A 7 -5.71 -9.70 9.07
CA LEU A 7 -4.86 -8.65 8.46
C LEU A 7 -3.68 -9.23 7.67
N MET A 8 -3.76 -10.49 7.24
CA MET A 8 -2.72 -11.10 6.40
C MET A 8 -3.30 -11.40 5.03
N LEU A 9 -2.58 -10.98 3.99
CA LEU A 9 -2.86 -11.39 2.61
C LEU A 9 -2.88 -12.92 2.53
N ARG A 10 -3.92 -13.44 1.89
CA ARG A 10 -4.02 -14.86 1.58
C ARG A 10 -3.01 -15.23 0.50
N ASP A 11 -2.60 -16.50 0.46
CA ASP A 11 -1.69 -17.01 -0.57
C ASP A 11 -2.21 -16.76 -1.99
N GLU A 12 -3.52 -16.94 -2.17
CA GLU A 12 -4.23 -16.69 -3.43
C GLU A 12 -4.07 -15.23 -3.90
N GLU A 13 -4.21 -14.27 -2.97
CA GLU A 13 -4.09 -12.84 -3.28
C GLU A 13 -2.65 -12.46 -3.62
N ILE A 14 -1.67 -13.06 -2.94
CA ILE A 14 -0.25 -12.87 -3.26
C ILE A 14 0.05 -13.38 -4.66
N ASP A 15 -0.46 -14.55 -5.03
CA ASP A 15 -0.21 -15.15 -6.34
C ASP A 15 -0.89 -14.37 -7.47
N GLU A 16 -2.07 -13.80 -7.23
CA GLU A 16 -2.75 -12.90 -8.16
C GLU A 16 -1.95 -11.62 -8.38
N ILE A 17 -1.55 -10.93 -7.31
CA ILE A 17 -0.73 -9.71 -7.39
C ILE A 17 0.61 -9.99 -8.09
N ALA A 18 1.25 -11.12 -7.78
CA ALA A 18 2.52 -11.49 -8.41
C ALA A 18 2.41 -11.66 -9.92
N LYS A 19 1.28 -12.18 -10.42
CA LYS A 19 1.00 -12.31 -11.85
C LYS A 19 0.74 -10.96 -12.53
N GLU A 20 0.13 -10.02 -11.82
CA GLU A 20 -0.22 -8.70 -12.37
C GLU A 20 0.94 -7.70 -12.36
N THR A 21 1.81 -7.75 -11.35
CA THR A 21 2.81 -6.69 -11.10
C THR A 21 4.25 -7.14 -11.25
N GLU A 22 4.50 -8.41 -11.59
CA GLU A 22 5.82 -9.05 -11.66
C GLU A 22 6.63 -8.97 -10.33
N PHE A 23 5.97 -8.67 -9.21
CA PHE A 23 6.63 -8.67 -7.91
C PHE A 23 6.73 -10.09 -7.35
N ASN A 24 7.84 -10.38 -6.68
CA ASN A 24 7.93 -11.61 -5.91
C ASN A 24 7.16 -11.49 -4.59
N ARG A 25 6.82 -12.65 -4.01
CA ARG A 25 6.10 -12.79 -2.75
C ARG A 25 6.65 -11.92 -1.60
N ASN A 26 7.96 -11.85 -1.43
CA ASN A 26 8.57 -11.07 -0.34
C ASN A 26 8.38 -9.56 -0.56
N GLN A 27 8.40 -9.09 -1.81
CA GLN A 27 8.12 -7.70 -2.15
C GLN A 27 6.66 -7.35 -1.85
N ILE A 28 5.72 -8.22 -2.24
CA ILE A 28 4.28 -8.03 -1.99
C ILE A 28 3.99 -7.94 -0.49
N VAL A 29 4.52 -8.87 0.31
CA VAL A 29 4.34 -8.85 1.78
C VAL A 29 4.92 -7.57 2.40
N ARG A 30 6.08 -7.10 1.94
CA ARG A 30 6.67 -5.84 2.40
C ARG A 30 5.84 -4.63 2.02
N LEU A 31 5.34 -4.57 0.78
CA LEU A 31 4.46 -3.50 0.30
C LEU A 31 3.17 -3.47 1.10
N TYR A 32 2.57 -4.62 1.38
CA TYR A 32 1.36 -4.72 2.20
C TYR A 32 1.58 -4.31 3.66
N SER A 33 2.70 -4.71 4.26
CA SER A 33 3.08 -4.22 5.59
C SER A 33 3.25 -2.69 5.63
N ARG A 34 3.81 -2.10 4.56
CA ARG A 34 3.91 -0.65 4.41
C ARG A 34 2.55 0.01 4.17
N PHE A 35 1.66 -0.63 3.42
CA PHE A 35 0.29 -0.16 3.23
C PHE A 35 -0.45 -0.09 4.58
N LEU A 36 -0.41 -1.15 5.39
CA LEU A 36 -1.03 -1.18 6.72
C LEU A 36 -0.44 -0.12 7.67
N SER A 37 0.86 0.19 7.55
CA SER A 37 1.48 1.23 8.39
C SER A 37 1.07 2.64 7.99
N LEU A 38 0.68 2.84 6.72
CA LEU A 38 0.17 4.10 6.19
C LEU A 38 -1.34 4.26 6.45
N ASP A 39 -2.12 3.18 6.40
CA ASP A 39 -3.56 3.19 6.72
C ASP A 39 -3.79 3.33 8.24
N LYS A 40 -3.64 4.55 8.75
CA LYS A 40 -3.81 4.85 10.18
C LYS A 40 -5.24 4.62 10.68
N LYS A 41 -6.22 4.62 9.77
CA LYS A 41 -7.64 4.47 10.11
C LYS A 41 -8.09 3.00 10.04
N GLY A 42 -7.27 2.11 9.47
CA GLY A 42 -7.61 0.70 9.29
C GLY A 42 -8.83 0.50 8.39
N GLN A 43 -9.02 1.40 7.42
CA GLN A 43 -10.18 1.44 6.54
C GLN A 43 -10.03 0.53 5.32
N GLY A 44 -8.83 -0.03 5.09
CA GLY A 44 -8.53 -0.94 3.99
C GLY A 44 -8.18 -0.24 2.68
N PHE A 45 -7.99 1.08 2.70
CA PHE A 45 -7.56 1.89 1.56
C PHE A 45 -6.77 3.11 2.03
N LEU A 46 -5.88 3.62 1.18
CA LEU A 46 -5.11 4.83 1.47
C LEU A 46 -5.77 6.05 0.83
N SER A 47 -5.84 7.14 1.58
CA SER A 47 -6.24 8.45 1.10
C SER A 47 -5.02 9.28 0.67
N ARG A 48 -5.27 10.44 0.05
CA ARG A 48 -4.22 11.39 -0.32
C ARG A 48 -3.36 11.80 0.88
N ASP A 49 -4.01 12.07 2.01
CA ASP A 49 -3.34 12.43 3.27
C ASP A 49 -2.45 11.30 3.80
N ASP A 50 -2.84 10.03 3.60
CA ASP A 50 -2.02 8.89 4.02
C ASP A 50 -0.71 8.82 3.22
N PHE A 51 -0.74 9.16 1.92
CA PHE A 51 0.46 9.23 1.08
C PHE A 51 1.38 10.40 1.45
N LEU A 52 0.83 11.53 1.94
CA LEU A 52 1.63 12.66 2.41
C LEU A 52 2.45 12.32 3.68
N ASN A 53 2.09 11.26 4.39
CA ASN A 53 2.90 10.73 5.50
C ASN A 53 4.16 9.99 5.04
N VAL A 54 4.36 9.79 3.73
CA VAL A 54 5.61 9.25 3.17
C VAL A 54 6.64 10.37 3.07
N PRO A 55 7.70 10.39 3.91
CA PRO A 55 8.64 11.51 3.93
C PRO A 55 9.34 11.71 2.59
N GLU A 56 9.62 10.63 1.88
CA GLU A 56 10.28 10.66 0.57
C GLU A 56 9.40 11.31 -0.51
N LEU A 57 8.07 11.24 -0.38
CA LEU A 57 7.15 11.94 -1.28
C LEU A 57 7.03 13.41 -0.91
N ALA A 58 7.03 13.74 0.39
CA ALA A 58 6.90 15.12 0.86
C ALA A 58 8.06 16.02 0.42
N VAL A 59 9.28 15.47 0.30
CA VAL A 59 10.46 16.21 -0.20
C VAL A 59 10.66 16.11 -1.71
N ASN A 60 9.85 15.32 -2.41
CA ASN A 60 9.96 15.13 -3.85
C ASN A 60 9.28 16.29 -4.58
N PRO A 61 9.97 17.01 -5.50
CA PRO A 61 9.35 18.08 -6.30
C PRO A 61 8.14 17.64 -7.15
N LEU A 62 8.01 16.34 -7.42
CA LEU A 62 6.89 15.72 -8.11
C LEU A 62 5.94 14.97 -7.17
N GLY A 63 6.12 15.11 -5.85
CA GLY A 63 5.39 14.35 -4.83
C GLY A 63 3.88 14.42 -5.03
N ASP A 64 3.32 15.63 -5.12
CA ASP A 64 1.89 15.83 -5.37
C ASP A 64 1.41 15.15 -6.65
N ARG A 65 2.17 15.26 -7.75
CA ARG A 65 1.80 14.62 -9.04
C ARG A 65 1.84 13.09 -8.97
N ILE A 66 2.81 12.54 -8.23
CA ILE A 66 2.91 11.09 -8.01
C ILE A 66 1.69 10.64 -7.21
N VAL A 67 1.35 11.34 -6.13
CA VAL A 67 0.18 11.02 -5.31
C VAL A 67 -1.09 11.10 -6.15
N ASP A 68 -1.27 12.19 -6.91
CA ASP A 68 -2.45 12.37 -7.75
C ASP A 68 -2.57 11.25 -8.80
N ALA A 69 -1.48 10.75 -9.38
CA ALA A 69 -1.50 9.64 -10.33
C ALA A 69 -2.11 8.35 -9.77
N PHE A 70 -2.02 8.11 -8.45
CA PHE A 70 -2.69 6.97 -7.80
C PHE A 70 -4.21 7.14 -7.68
N PHE A 71 -4.73 8.36 -7.79
CA PHE A 71 -6.15 8.68 -7.56
C PHE A 71 -6.88 9.24 -8.78
N THR A 72 -6.17 9.63 -9.85
CA THR A 72 -6.76 10.14 -11.09
C THR A 72 -7.11 9.09 -12.13
N LEU A 73 -6.69 7.83 -11.96
CA LEU A 73 -6.91 6.74 -12.92
C LEU A 73 -8.24 5.99 -12.71
N ALA A 74 -9.26 6.63 -12.11
CA ALA A 74 -10.62 6.09 -11.97
C ALA A 74 -11.54 6.57 -13.10
#